data_AF-A0A931LPB4-F1
#
_entry.id   AF-A0A931LPB4-F1
#
_cell.length_a   1.000
_cell.length_b   1.000
_cell.length_c   1.000
_cell.angle_alpha   90.00
_cell.angle_beta   90.00
_cell.angle_gamma   90.00
#
_symmetry.space_group_name_H-M   'P 1'
#
loop_
_entity.id
_entity.type
_entity.pdbx_description
1 polymer ?
#
loop_
_entity_poly.entity_id
_entity_poly.type
_entity_poly.pdbx_seq_one_letter_code
_entity_poly.pdbx_strand_id
1 'polypeptide(L)'
;MMATATLTREQTVQLFRDKGLIGAGGAGFPTYFKYLSPTKTLIVNAEEGEPGYEANKVLLQDKPEAFVKIFATLQEIFGYERIVIGAKDKDKHLLDPLASRYGWEVSYTPSIYGMGEERWLTKAVTGQEVPSNKIPLHVGVTVNNVETLYNMYRAIFEDKPVTDKYFNVYGEVPKQQVFLGPVGMLLADILNLSGVDTTRFNKLGVIDGGPLMGDKANVGEHAVLKKTNGFLIFEAALYIADQVSLRPMTGKEAPTWDDTLPAAMQKIGIDRYLNWKPTPKDTLDIRDKVRRVKIMMHQDGPRGKPSVPTVKAGDRVKVGDLIAKPLDGAINDFGLLSVAHHASVDGLVKEVTPNFVRIERA
;
A
#
# COMPACT_ATOMS: atom_id res chain seq x y z
N MET A 1 15.41 -20.41 -17.86
CA MET A 1 14.38 -21.20 -17.15
C MET A 1 15.04 -21.75 -15.89
N MET A 2 14.76 -21.19 -14.72
CA MET A 2 15.11 -21.86 -13.46
C MET A 2 13.97 -22.80 -13.09
N ALA A 3 14.30 -24.09 -12.97
CA ALA A 3 13.43 -25.08 -12.35
C ALA A 3 13.12 -24.59 -10.92
N THR A 4 11.84 -24.42 -10.61
CA THR A 4 11.36 -23.98 -9.30
C THR A 4 11.61 -25.09 -8.28
N ALA A 5 12.75 -25.05 -7.59
CA ALA A 5 12.79 -25.59 -6.25
C ALA A 5 11.80 -24.75 -5.42
N THR A 6 10.68 -25.34 -5.00
CA THR A 6 9.69 -24.65 -4.17
C THR A 6 10.40 -24.15 -2.90
N LEU A 7 10.44 -22.83 -2.70
CA LEU A 7 10.98 -22.23 -1.49
C LEU A 7 10.28 -22.83 -0.26
N THR A 8 11.02 -23.16 0.79
CA THR A 8 10.37 -23.54 2.06
C THR A 8 9.63 -22.35 2.66
N ARG A 9 8.78 -22.61 3.66
CA ARG A 9 8.09 -21.55 4.41
C ARG A 9 9.09 -20.57 5.02
N GLU A 10 10.12 -21.09 5.66
CA GLU A 10 11.17 -20.31 6.34
C GLU A 10 11.92 -19.44 5.34
N GLN A 11 12.31 -20.01 4.18
CA GLN A 11 12.96 -19.27 3.11
C GLN A 11 12.06 -18.16 2.56
N THR A 12 10.76 -18.44 2.40
CA THR A 12 9.78 -17.47 1.87
C THR A 12 9.54 -16.33 2.86
N VAL A 13 9.43 -16.63 4.15
CA VAL A 13 9.29 -15.63 5.22
C VAL A 13 10.52 -14.74 5.28
N GLN A 14 11.72 -15.33 5.23
CA GLN A 14 12.98 -14.58 5.20
C GLN A 14 13.08 -13.71 3.95
N LEU A 15 12.72 -14.25 2.78
CA LEU A 15 12.64 -13.50 1.52
C LEU A 15 11.72 -12.27 1.65
N PHE A 16 10.54 -12.41 2.26
CA PHE A 16 9.63 -11.28 2.46
C PHE A 16 10.24 -10.17 3.32
N ARG A 17 10.98 -10.52 4.36
CA ARG A 17 11.71 -9.55 5.20
C ARG A 17 12.83 -8.87 4.42
N ASP A 18 13.62 -9.65 3.69
CA ASP A 18 14.80 -9.20 2.96
C ASP A 18 14.47 -8.42 1.70
N LYS A 19 13.33 -8.68 1.07
CA LYS A 19 12.82 -7.89 -0.07
C LYS A 19 12.03 -6.66 0.35
N GLY A 20 11.89 -6.43 1.66
CA GLY A 20 11.32 -5.20 2.20
C GLY A 20 9.80 -5.14 2.16
N LEU A 21 9.11 -6.28 2.20
CA LEU A 21 7.65 -6.35 2.06
C LEU A 21 6.95 -5.92 3.34
N ILE A 22 6.06 -4.95 3.20
CA ILE A 22 5.12 -4.51 4.22
C ILE A 22 3.71 -4.51 3.66
N GLY A 23 2.71 -4.46 4.53
CA GLY A 23 1.32 -4.24 4.15
C GLY A 23 1.16 -2.91 3.40
N ALA A 24 0.96 -2.99 2.09
CA ALA A 24 0.89 -1.84 1.18
C ALA A 24 -0.43 -1.06 1.27
N GLY A 25 -1.40 -1.53 2.07
CA GLY A 25 -2.73 -0.91 2.26
C GLY A 25 -2.80 0.16 3.36
N GLY A 26 -1.70 0.83 3.69
CA GLY A 26 -1.69 2.01 4.57
C GLY A 26 -1.09 1.79 5.95
N ALA A 27 -1.36 0.64 6.58
CA ALA A 27 -0.84 0.37 7.93
C ALA A 27 0.67 0.10 7.97
N GLY A 28 1.23 -0.52 6.91
CA GLY A 28 2.66 -0.81 6.80
C GLY A 28 3.17 -1.94 7.68
N PHE A 29 2.32 -2.84 8.19
CA PHE A 29 2.77 -3.96 9.03
C PHE A 29 3.72 -4.89 8.26
N PRO A 30 4.88 -5.29 8.82
CA PRO A 30 5.82 -6.20 8.15
C PRO A 30 5.16 -7.50 7.69
N THR A 31 5.20 -7.74 6.39
CA THR A 31 4.42 -8.81 5.78
C THR A 31 4.86 -10.18 6.29
N TYR A 32 6.17 -10.41 6.40
CA TYR A 32 6.74 -11.69 6.84
C TYR A 32 6.15 -12.17 8.18
N PHE A 33 5.81 -11.24 9.08
CA PHE A 33 5.33 -11.59 10.41
C PHE A 33 3.95 -12.27 10.37
N LYS A 34 3.11 -11.92 9.38
CA LYS A 34 1.82 -12.60 9.15
C LYS A 34 1.98 -14.06 8.72
N TYR A 35 3.15 -14.42 8.20
CA TYR A 35 3.43 -15.75 7.63
C TYR A 35 4.28 -16.63 8.56
N LEU A 36 4.69 -16.13 9.73
CA LEU A 36 5.32 -16.94 10.77
C LEU A 36 4.38 -18.02 11.32
N SER A 37 3.08 -17.73 11.34
CA SER A 37 2.03 -18.65 11.77
C SER A 37 0.99 -18.77 10.65
N PRO A 38 1.17 -19.71 9.70
CA PRO A 38 0.28 -19.86 8.57
C PRO A 38 -1.17 -20.10 9.00
N THR A 39 -2.10 -19.52 8.26
CA THR A 39 -3.53 -19.65 8.53
C THR A 39 -4.24 -20.42 7.43
N LYS A 40 -5.52 -20.73 7.59
CA LYS A 40 -6.28 -21.55 6.62
C LYS A 40 -6.90 -20.72 5.50
N THR A 41 -7.31 -19.49 5.81
CA THR A 41 -7.92 -18.57 4.83
C THR A 41 -7.00 -17.37 4.58
N LEU A 42 -6.83 -17.00 3.32
CA LEU A 42 -6.25 -15.72 2.90
C LEU A 42 -7.35 -14.84 2.31
N ILE A 43 -7.52 -13.66 2.86
CA ILE A 43 -8.35 -12.60 2.29
C ILE A 43 -7.46 -11.61 1.54
N VAL A 44 -7.72 -11.46 0.26
CA VAL A 44 -7.15 -10.40 -0.58
C VAL A 44 -8.05 -9.18 -0.45
N ASN A 45 -7.60 -8.20 0.33
CA ASN A 45 -8.35 -6.97 0.58
C ASN A 45 -8.25 -6.04 -0.63
N ALA A 46 -9.29 -6.05 -1.45
CA ALA A 46 -9.54 -5.19 -2.59
C ALA A 46 -10.70 -4.21 -2.33
N GLU A 47 -11.06 -3.98 -1.05
CA GLU A 47 -12.21 -3.15 -0.68
C GLU A 47 -11.93 -1.65 -0.89
N GLU A 48 -10.67 -1.22 -0.77
CA GLU A 48 -10.25 0.18 -0.98
C GLU A 48 -11.20 1.20 -0.34
N GLY A 49 -11.43 1.07 0.96
CA GLY A 49 -12.48 1.81 1.65
C GLY A 49 -12.33 3.33 1.60
N GLU A 50 -11.09 3.81 1.52
CA GLU A 50 -10.78 5.23 1.42
C GLU A 50 -11.34 5.83 0.10
N PRO A 51 -12.20 6.86 0.17
CA PRO A 51 -12.84 7.43 -1.00
C PRO A 51 -11.85 7.96 -2.04
N GLY A 52 -12.02 7.53 -3.28
CA GLY A 52 -11.23 7.95 -4.44
C GLY A 52 -10.07 7.02 -4.78
N TYR A 53 -9.86 5.95 -4.00
CA TYR A 53 -8.84 4.95 -4.30
C TYR A 53 -9.34 3.90 -5.29
N GLU A 54 -8.53 3.66 -6.32
CA GLU A 54 -8.84 2.72 -7.40
C GLU A 54 -7.61 1.87 -7.83
N ALA A 55 -6.44 2.14 -7.23
CA ALA A 55 -5.16 1.54 -7.61
C ALA A 55 -5.13 0.01 -7.52
N ASN A 56 -5.74 -0.58 -6.49
CA ASN A 56 -5.76 -2.04 -6.33
C ASN A 56 -6.66 -2.70 -7.39
N LYS A 57 -7.79 -2.08 -7.75
CA LYS A 57 -8.67 -2.57 -8.81
C LYS A 57 -8.00 -2.50 -10.17
N VAL A 58 -7.28 -1.41 -10.43
CA VAL A 58 -6.44 -1.27 -11.62
C VAL A 58 -5.38 -2.38 -11.66
N LEU A 59 -4.72 -2.66 -10.55
CA LEU A 59 -3.68 -3.69 -10.48
C LEU A 59 -4.22 -5.11 -10.72
N LEU A 60 -5.40 -5.45 -10.18
CA LEU A 60 -6.06 -6.74 -10.44
C LEU A 60 -6.40 -6.92 -11.93
N GLN A 61 -6.84 -5.86 -12.61
CA GLN A 61 -7.12 -5.88 -14.05
C GLN A 61 -5.85 -5.96 -14.90
N ASP A 62 -4.79 -5.26 -14.50
CA ASP A 62 -3.54 -5.14 -15.26
C ASP A 62 -2.66 -6.39 -15.13
N LYS A 63 -2.68 -7.06 -13.97
CA LYS A 63 -1.77 -8.16 -13.63
C LYS A 63 -2.46 -9.45 -13.15
N PRO A 64 -3.59 -9.88 -13.73
CA PRO A 64 -4.36 -11.02 -13.21
C PRO A 64 -3.55 -12.33 -13.16
N GLU A 65 -2.70 -12.58 -14.15
CA GLU A 65 -1.88 -13.80 -14.19
C GLU A 65 -0.84 -13.86 -13.06
N ALA A 66 -0.36 -12.70 -12.60
CA ALA A 66 0.50 -12.63 -11.44
C ALA A 66 -0.24 -13.08 -10.18
N PHE A 67 -1.52 -12.70 -10.04
CA PHE A 67 -2.39 -13.10 -8.94
C PHE A 67 -2.73 -14.59 -8.97
N VAL A 68 -3.03 -15.17 -10.14
CA VAL A 68 -3.22 -16.61 -10.29
C VAL A 68 -1.99 -17.37 -9.80
N LYS A 69 -0.79 -16.97 -10.26
CA LYS A 69 0.46 -17.63 -9.91
C LYS A 69 0.79 -17.50 -8.42
N ILE A 70 0.66 -16.31 -7.84
CA ILE A 70 0.97 -16.10 -6.42
C ILE A 70 -0.05 -16.79 -5.51
N PHE A 71 -1.32 -16.84 -5.87
CA PHE A 71 -2.33 -17.58 -5.09
C PHE A 71 -1.98 -19.06 -5.01
N ALA A 72 -1.74 -19.72 -6.15
CA ALA A 72 -1.33 -21.12 -6.19
C ALA A 72 -0.05 -21.38 -5.36
N THR A 73 0.92 -20.48 -5.45
CA THR A 73 2.20 -20.59 -4.73
C THR A 73 2.03 -20.43 -3.22
N LEU A 74 1.18 -19.49 -2.78
CA LEU A 74 0.88 -19.32 -1.37
C LEU A 74 0.09 -20.50 -0.81
N GLN A 75 -0.79 -21.12 -1.59
CA GLN A 75 -1.47 -22.37 -1.20
C GLN A 75 -0.47 -23.51 -1.01
N GLU A 76 0.48 -23.69 -1.94
CA GLU A 76 1.51 -24.72 -1.85
C GLU A 76 2.44 -24.51 -0.64
N ILE A 77 2.97 -23.30 -0.49
CA ILE A 77 3.97 -23.00 0.55
C ILE A 77 3.32 -22.96 1.94
N PHE A 78 2.20 -22.25 2.10
CA PHE A 78 1.60 -21.98 3.41
C PHE A 78 0.40 -22.86 3.75
N GLY A 79 -0.10 -23.64 2.80
CA GLY A 79 -1.25 -24.54 3.03
C GLY A 79 -2.58 -23.81 3.16
N TYR A 80 -2.76 -22.68 2.47
CA TYR A 80 -4.06 -22.00 2.41
C TYR A 80 -5.09 -22.91 1.72
N GLU A 81 -6.20 -23.15 2.41
CA GLU A 81 -7.31 -23.96 1.91
C GLU A 81 -8.28 -23.10 1.08
N ARG A 82 -8.34 -21.79 1.37
CA ARG A 82 -9.23 -20.85 0.71
C ARG A 82 -8.55 -19.49 0.53
N ILE A 83 -8.63 -18.94 -0.68
CA ILE A 83 -8.18 -17.58 -1.00
C ILE A 83 -9.37 -16.83 -1.57
N VAL A 84 -9.77 -15.72 -0.93
CA VAL A 84 -10.95 -14.94 -1.30
C VAL A 84 -10.60 -13.48 -1.50
N ILE A 85 -11.05 -12.89 -2.60
CA ILE A 85 -10.97 -11.45 -2.82
C ILE A 85 -12.17 -10.79 -2.13
N GLY A 86 -11.89 -9.94 -1.14
CA GLY A 86 -12.91 -9.11 -0.51
C GLY A 86 -13.00 -7.75 -1.20
N ALA A 87 -14.16 -7.37 -1.73
CA ALA A 87 -14.37 -6.15 -2.49
C ALA A 87 -15.76 -5.54 -2.27
N LYS A 88 -15.99 -4.30 -2.71
CA LYS A 88 -17.31 -3.66 -2.63
C LYS A 88 -18.25 -4.20 -3.71
N ASP A 89 -19.54 -4.30 -3.40
CA ASP A 89 -20.58 -4.72 -4.34
C ASP A 89 -20.65 -3.89 -5.63
N LYS A 90 -20.34 -2.59 -5.56
CA LYS A 90 -20.26 -1.70 -6.73
C LYS A 90 -19.18 -2.12 -7.73
N ASP A 91 -18.18 -2.87 -7.31
CA ASP A 91 -17.05 -3.31 -8.14
C ASP A 91 -17.32 -4.66 -8.84
N LYS A 92 -18.51 -5.25 -8.68
CA LYS A 92 -18.94 -6.49 -9.39
C LYS A 92 -18.72 -6.44 -10.89
N HIS A 93 -19.09 -5.31 -11.51
CA HIS A 93 -18.94 -5.10 -12.95
C HIS A 93 -17.49 -5.25 -13.45
N LEU A 94 -16.51 -5.07 -12.56
CA LEU A 94 -15.08 -5.16 -12.84
C LEU A 94 -14.52 -6.53 -12.43
N LEU A 95 -14.93 -7.06 -11.28
CA LEU A 95 -14.36 -8.30 -10.72
C LEU A 95 -15.05 -9.58 -11.20
N ASP A 96 -16.35 -9.59 -11.50
CA ASP A 96 -17.05 -10.80 -11.95
C ASP A 96 -16.47 -11.38 -13.26
N PRO A 97 -16.10 -10.57 -14.28
CA PRO A 97 -15.44 -11.10 -15.47
C PRO A 97 -14.06 -11.70 -15.18
N LEU A 98 -13.28 -11.09 -14.28
CA LEU A 98 -11.97 -11.59 -13.88
C LEU A 98 -12.12 -12.89 -13.07
N ALA A 99 -13.05 -12.93 -12.14
CA ALA A 99 -13.36 -14.10 -11.33
C ALA A 99 -13.77 -15.29 -12.19
N SER A 100 -14.67 -15.06 -13.16
CA SER A 100 -15.10 -16.10 -14.10
C SER A 100 -13.95 -16.62 -14.96
N ARG A 101 -13.06 -15.73 -15.43
CA ARG A 101 -11.94 -16.08 -16.30
C ARG A 101 -10.82 -16.82 -15.57
N TYR A 102 -10.51 -16.42 -14.34
CA TYR A 102 -9.34 -16.89 -13.60
C TYR A 102 -9.69 -17.84 -12.44
N GLY A 103 -10.98 -18.13 -12.25
CA GLY A 103 -11.46 -18.98 -11.16
C GLY A 103 -11.26 -18.37 -9.78
N TRP A 104 -11.33 -17.03 -9.66
CA TRP A 104 -11.19 -16.37 -8.35
C TRP A 104 -12.48 -16.46 -7.56
N GLU A 105 -12.34 -16.69 -6.26
CA GLU A 105 -13.44 -16.51 -5.32
C GLU A 105 -13.52 -15.03 -4.91
N VAL A 106 -14.70 -14.42 -5.03
CA VAL A 106 -14.92 -13.02 -4.64
C VAL A 106 -16.07 -12.96 -3.65
N SER A 107 -15.87 -12.24 -2.55
CA SER A 107 -16.88 -11.95 -1.53
C SER A 107 -17.12 -10.45 -1.50
N TYR A 108 -18.38 -10.07 -1.72
CA TYR A 108 -18.78 -8.68 -1.81
C TYR A 108 -19.32 -8.15 -0.48
N THR A 109 -18.81 -7.01 -0.05
CA THR A 109 -19.34 -6.24 1.07
C THR A 109 -20.28 -5.14 0.54
N PRO A 110 -21.21 -4.65 1.38
CA PRO A 110 -21.88 -3.39 1.09
C PRO A 110 -20.84 -2.29 0.80
N SER A 111 -21.19 -1.39 -0.10
CA SER A 111 -20.45 -0.15 -0.35
C SER A 111 -20.62 0.80 0.86
N ILE A 112 -19.90 0.51 1.93
CA ILE A 112 -19.91 1.21 3.22
C ILE A 112 -18.46 1.39 3.66
N TYR A 113 -18.07 2.60 4.06
CA TYR A 113 -16.74 2.85 4.60
C TYR A 113 -16.49 2.01 5.87
N GLY A 114 -15.27 1.51 6.01
CA GLY A 114 -14.86 0.68 7.15
C GLY A 114 -15.00 -0.82 6.91
N MET A 115 -15.69 -1.25 5.85
CA MET A 115 -15.78 -2.68 5.50
C MET A 115 -14.42 -3.28 5.11
N GLY A 116 -13.46 -2.47 4.67
CA GLY A 116 -12.08 -2.90 4.42
C GLY A 116 -11.19 -2.99 5.65
N GLU A 117 -11.69 -2.61 6.84
CA GLU A 117 -10.99 -2.90 8.08
C GLU A 117 -10.93 -4.43 8.27
N GLU A 118 -9.79 -4.93 8.72
CA GLU A 118 -9.47 -6.36 8.60
C GLU A 118 -10.41 -7.26 9.42
N ARG A 119 -11.01 -6.77 10.51
CA ARG A 119 -11.97 -7.53 11.33
C ARG A 119 -13.33 -7.57 10.67
N TRP A 120 -13.81 -6.45 10.14
CA TRP A 120 -15.07 -6.39 9.40
C TRP A 120 -15.02 -7.24 8.14
N LEU A 121 -13.93 -7.13 7.38
CA LEU A 121 -13.74 -7.95 6.19
C LEU A 121 -13.64 -9.44 6.54
N THR A 122 -12.96 -9.79 7.63
CA THR A 122 -12.92 -11.17 8.14
C THR A 122 -14.32 -11.70 8.43
N LYS A 123 -15.14 -10.92 9.16
CA LYS A 123 -16.52 -11.29 9.45
C LYS A 123 -17.36 -11.44 8.18
N ALA A 124 -17.23 -10.52 7.23
CA ALA A 124 -17.99 -10.56 5.98
C ALA A 124 -17.65 -11.79 5.12
N VAL A 125 -16.37 -12.17 5.04
CA VAL A 125 -15.91 -13.28 4.19
C VAL A 125 -16.09 -14.66 4.83
N THR A 126 -15.90 -14.73 6.16
CA THR A 126 -15.81 -16.01 6.88
C THR A 126 -16.96 -16.26 7.86
N GLY A 127 -17.74 -15.24 8.20
CA GLY A 127 -18.71 -15.27 9.28
C GLY A 127 -18.09 -15.21 10.69
N GLN A 128 -16.76 -15.26 10.82
CA GLN A 128 -16.09 -15.28 12.12
C GLN A 128 -15.86 -13.87 12.65
N GLU A 129 -16.19 -13.65 13.92
CA GLU A 129 -15.88 -12.39 14.61
C GLU A 129 -14.45 -12.41 15.15
N VAL A 130 -13.72 -11.32 14.92
CA VAL A 130 -12.40 -11.10 15.53
C VAL A 130 -12.61 -10.35 16.86
N PRO A 131 -12.25 -10.93 18.02
CA PRO A 131 -12.38 -10.24 19.30
C PRO A 131 -11.63 -8.90 19.31
N SER A 132 -12.15 -7.92 20.07
CA SER A 132 -11.64 -6.54 20.06
C SER A 132 -10.16 -6.40 20.46
N ASN A 133 -9.61 -7.35 21.20
CA ASN A 133 -8.20 -7.42 21.61
C ASN A 133 -7.34 -8.35 20.74
N LYS A 134 -7.89 -8.90 19.65
CA LYS A 134 -7.21 -9.83 18.73
C LYS A 134 -7.10 -9.24 17.32
N ILE A 135 -6.40 -9.97 16.46
CA ILE A 135 -6.23 -9.68 15.03
C ILE A 135 -6.65 -10.91 14.22
N PRO A 136 -6.96 -10.80 12.92
CA PRO A 136 -7.47 -11.91 12.09
C PRO A 136 -6.66 -13.20 12.17
N LEU A 137 -5.33 -13.10 12.35
CA LEU A 137 -4.46 -14.28 12.50
C LEU A 137 -4.91 -15.22 13.64
N HIS A 138 -5.49 -14.67 14.72
CA HIS A 138 -5.97 -15.45 15.86
C HIS A 138 -7.23 -16.28 15.57
N VAL A 139 -7.97 -15.96 14.50
CA VAL A 139 -9.15 -16.72 14.06
C VAL A 139 -8.85 -17.49 12.75
N GLY A 140 -7.57 -17.71 12.45
CA GLY A 140 -7.16 -18.50 11.29
C GLY A 140 -7.33 -17.79 9.95
N VAL A 141 -7.26 -16.45 9.94
CA VAL A 141 -7.40 -15.64 8.73
C VAL A 141 -6.19 -14.71 8.54
N THR A 142 -5.56 -14.77 7.36
CA THR A 142 -4.58 -13.79 6.93
C THR A 142 -5.27 -12.78 6.04
N VAL A 143 -5.10 -11.48 6.30
CA VAL A 143 -5.61 -10.42 5.42
C VAL A 143 -4.43 -9.67 4.81
N ASN A 144 -4.37 -9.57 3.48
CA ASN A 144 -3.37 -8.79 2.76
C ASN A 144 -4.02 -7.91 1.72
N ASN A 145 -3.55 -6.67 1.61
CA ASN A 145 -3.91 -5.79 0.51
C ASN A 145 -3.39 -6.36 -0.84
N VAL A 146 -4.11 -6.09 -1.93
CA VAL A 146 -3.79 -6.55 -3.30
C VAL A 146 -2.33 -6.28 -3.68
N GLU A 147 -1.84 -5.05 -3.53
CA GLU A 147 -0.45 -4.72 -3.89
C GLU A 147 0.59 -5.44 -3.02
N THR A 148 0.21 -5.80 -1.79
CA THR A 148 1.08 -6.62 -0.92
C THR A 148 1.33 -8.00 -1.55
N LEU A 149 0.28 -8.63 -2.11
CA LEU A 149 0.41 -9.92 -2.79
C LEU A 149 1.13 -9.78 -4.14
N TYR A 150 0.93 -8.67 -4.85
CA TYR A 150 1.71 -8.40 -6.06
C TYR A 150 3.21 -8.23 -5.76
N ASN A 151 3.55 -7.60 -4.64
CA ASN A 151 4.95 -7.51 -4.18
C ASN A 151 5.52 -8.87 -3.75
N MET A 152 4.70 -9.80 -3.23
CA MET A 152 5.14 -11.20 -3.02
C MET A 152 5.42 -11.92 -4.33
N TYR A 153 4.55 -11.74 -5.34
CA TYR A 153 4.78 -12.28 -6.68
C TYR A 153 6.12 -11.78 -7.23
N ARG A 154 6.37 -10.47 -7.16
CA ARG A 154 7.63 -9.87 -7.64
C ARG A 154 8.85 -10.37 -6.88
N ALA A 155 8.74 -10.54 -5.57
CA ALA A 155 9.82 -11.08 -4.75
C ALA A 155 10.16 -12.53 -5.12
N ILE A 156 9.14 -13.40 -5.26
CA ILE A 156 9.33 -14.83 -5.52
C ILE A 156 9.72 -15.12 -6.97
N PHE A 157 9.09 -14.44 -7.93
CA PHE A 157 9.19 -14.80 -9.36
C PHE A 157 10.09 -13.88 -10.17
N GLU A 158 10.30 -12.65 -9.71
CA GLU A 158 11.10 -11.66 -10.42
C GLU A 158 12.36 -11.25 -9.65
N ASP A 159 12.55 -11.80 -8.44
CA ASP A 159 13.62 -11.43 -7.50
C ASP A 159 13.66 -9.92 -7.16
N LYS A 160 12.52 -9.23 -7.29
CA LYS A 160 12.44 -7.78 -7.11
C LYS A 160 12.04 -7.39 -5.68
N PRO A 161 12.80 -6.51 -5.02
CA PRO A 161 12.36 -5.90 -3.77
C PRO A 161 11.31 -4.81 -4.00
N VAL A 162 10.71 -4.33 -2.90
CA VAL A 162 9.76 -3.21 -2.95
C VAL A 162 10.49 -1.88 -3.15
N THR A 163 10.56 -1.45 -4.40
CA THR A 163 11.22 -0.21 -4.85
C THR A 163 10.26 0.81 -5.45
N ASP A 164 9.04 0.41 -5.77
CA ASP A 164 8.01 1.25 -6.36
C ASP A 164 6.65 1.01 -5.67
N LYS A 165 5.73 1.94 -5.89
CA LYS A 165 4.42 1.99 -5.25
C LYS A 165 3.35 2.42 -6.25
N TYR A 166 2.23 1.73 -6.24
CA TYR A 166 0.99 2.20 -6.84
C TYR A 166 0.26 3.14 -5.88
N PHE A 167 -0.13 4.33 -6.33
CA PHE A 167 -0.88 5.27 -5.49
C PHE A 167 -1.79 6.16 -6.33
N ASN A 168 -2.87 6.64 -5.71
CA ASN A 168 -3.85 7.49 -6.35
C ASN A 168 -3.44 8.96 -6.25
N VAL A 169 -3.57 9.73 -7.33
CA VAL A 169 -3.42 11.19 -7.29
C VAL A 169 -4.68 11.81 -7.87
N TYR A 170 -5.42 12.54 -7.04
CA TYR A 170 -6.78 12.98 -7.33
C TYR A 170 -7.12 14.28 -6.59
N GLY A 171 -8.25 14.89 -6.92
CA GLY A 171 -8.64 16.21 -6.42
C GLY A 171 -8.36 17.34 -7.42
N GLU A 172 -7.83 18.47 -6.93
CA GLU A 172 -7.43 19.66 -7.69
C GLU A 172 -6.17 19.41 -8.54
N VAL A 173 -6.29 18.48 -9.48
CA VAL A 173 -5.27 18.10 -10.45
C VAL A 173 -5.85 18.12 -11.86
N PRO A 174 -5.06 18.43 -12.90
CA PRO A 174 -5.55 18.42 -14.29
C PRO A 174 -6.16 17.10 -14.73
N LYS A 175 -5.58 15.98 -14.27
CA LYS A 175 -6.09 14.63 -14.53
C LYS A 175 -5.88 13.74 -13.29
N GLN A 176 -6.96 13.13 -12.81
CA GLN A 176 -6.89 12.12 -11.75
C GLN A 176 -6.35 10.82 -12.34
N GLN A 177 -5.33 10.24 -11.73
CA GLN A 177 -4.63 9.05 -12.25
C GLN A 177 -4.11 8.16 -11.14
N VAL A 178 -3.96 6.88 -11.46
CA VAL A 178 -3.12 5.97 -10.68
C VAL A 178 -1.68 6.18 -11.12
N PHE A 179 -0.78 6.36 -10.18
CA PHE A 179 0.64 6.54 -10.43
C PHE A 179 1.37 5.25 -10.06
N LEU A 180 2.36 4.89 -10.86
CA LEU A 180 3.41 3.95 -10.48
C LEU A 180 4.72 4.74 -10.36
N GLY A 181 5.16 4.96 -9.13
CA GLY A 181 6.33 5.79 -8.82
C GLY A 181 7.32 5.10 -7.88
N PRO A 182 8.57 5.57 -7.81
CA PRO A 182 9.56 4.98 -6.92
C PRO A 182 9.27 5.34 -5.46
N VAL A 183 9.52 4.39 -4.56
CA VAL A 183 9.51 4.63 -3.12
C VAL A 183 10.54 5.71 -2.79
N GLY A 184 10.13 6.71 -2.02
CA GLY A 184 10.94 7.85 -1.64
C GLY A 184 10.85 9.04 -2.61
N MET A 185 10.12 8.98 -3.72
CA MET A 185 9.92 10.21 -4.53
C MET A 185 9.23 11.29 -3.72
N LEU A 186 9.56 12.55 -3.99
CA LEU A 186 9.01 13.67 -3.23
C LEU A 186 7.63 14.07 -3.75
N LEU A 187 6.76 14.49 -2.84
CA LEU A 187 5.43 15.01 -3.17
C LEU A 187 5.50 16.19 -4.15
N ALA A 188 6.50 17.07 -4.03
CA ALA A 188 6.72 18.13 -5.00
C ALA A 188 6.92 17.62 -6.45
N ASP A 189 7.64 16.50 -6.62
CA ASP A 189 7.85 15.89 -7.94
C ASP A 189 6.55 15.27 -8.47
N ILE A 190 5.72 14.69 -7.58
CA ILE A 190 4.40 14.16 -7.94
C ILE A 190 3.52 15.29 -8.47
N LEU A 191 3.37 16.39 -7.72
CA LEU A 191 2.51 17.51 -8.11
C LEU A 191 2.93 18.08 -9.46
N ASN A 192 4.23 18.26 -9.68
CA ASN A 192 4.76 18.73 -10.95
C ASN A 192 4.46 17.75 -12.10
N LEU A 193 4.67 16.44 -11.89
CA LEU A 193 4.41 15.40 -12.89
C LEU A 193 2.91 15.19 -13.15
N SER A 194 2.05 15.51 -12.18
CA SER A 194 0.59 15.55 -12.34
C SER A 194 0.11 16.79 -13.11
N GLY A 195 1.01 17.72 -13.45
CA GLY A 195 0.68 18.96 -14.15
C GLY A 195 0.09 20.04 -13.25
N VAL A 196 0.22 19.92 -11.92
CA VAL A 196 -0.20 20.98 -11.00
C VAL A 196 0.74 22.18 -11.16
N ASP A 197 0.15 23.36 -11.34
CA ASP A 197 0.91 24.61 -11.41
C ASP A 197 1.67 24.84 -10.10
N THR A 198 2.99 24.82 -10.18
CA THR A 198 3.90 25.01 -9.04
C THR A 198 3.72 26.35 -8.32
N THR A 199 3.19 27.38 -9.00
CA THR A 199 2.86 28.67 -8.36
C THR A 199 1.69 28.55 -7.38
N ARG A 200 0.88 27.49 -7.49
CA ARG A 200 -0.24 27.19 -6.59
C ARG A 200 0.16 26.39 -5.36
N PHE A 201 1.41 25.93 -5.20
CA PHE A 201 1.77 25.06 -4.07
C PHE A 201 1.42 25.66 -2.69
N ASN A 202 1.60 26.97 -2.51
CA ASN A 202 1.23 27.66 -1.25
C ASN A 202 -0.28 27.84 -1.06
N LYS A 203 -1.07 27.54 -2.09
CA LYS A 203 -2.55 27.62 -2.11
C LYS A 203 -3.19 26.25 -2.07
N LEU A 204 -2.42 25.16 -2.10
CA LEU A 204 -2.94 23.79 -2.09
C LEU A 204 -2.74 23.12 -0.73
N GLY A 205 -3.77 22.42 -0.27
CA GLY A 205 -3.68 21.40 0.76
C GLY A 205 -3.44 20.03 0.12
N VAL A 206 -2.63 19.20 0.78
CA VAL A 206 -2.42 17.80 0.38
C VAL A 206 -2.63 16.89 1.59
N ILE A 207 -3.40 15.82 1.40
CA ILE A 207 -3.58 14.75 2.38
C ILE A 207 -2.99 13.45 1.83
N ASP A 208 -2.07 12.83 2.58
CA ASP A 208 -1.57 11.47 2.31
C ASP A 208 -2.42 10.48 3.09
N GLY A 209 -3.11 9.57 2.40
CA GLY A 209 -4.01 8.60 3.04
C GLY A 209 -5.50 8.89 2.84
N GLY A 210 -5.86 9.82 1.95
CA GLY A 210 -7.25 10.13 1.57
C GLY A 210 -8.04 10.89 2.64
N PRO A 211 -9.28 11.31 2.35
CA PRO A 211 -10.00 12.26 3.17
C PRO A 211 -10.34 11.76 4.60
N LEU A 212 -10.56 10.47 4.81
CA LEU A 212 -11.07 9.93 6.07
C LEU A 212 -9.96 9.60 7.08
N MET A 213 -8.87 8.97 6.62
CA MET A 213 -7.78 8.50 7.49
C MET A 213 -6.45 9.20 7.29
N GLY A 214 -6.34 10.01 6.23
CA GLY A 214 -5.09 10.62 5.83
C GLY A 214 -4.62 11.74 6.73
N ASP A 215 -3.30 11.96 6.72
CA ASP A 215 -2.64 13.03 7.44
C ASP A 215 -2.26 14.15 6.47
N LYS A 216 -2.24 15.39 6.96
CA LYS A 216 -1.78 16.54 6.17
C LYS A 216 -0.31 16.33 5.78
N ALA A 217 -0.03 16.38 4.49
CA ALA A 217 1.32 16.28 3.95
C ALA A 217 1.91 17.67 3.71
N ASN A 218 3.18 17.85 4.08
CA ASN A 218 3.94 19.05 3.73
C ASN A 218 4.71 18.81 2.43
N VAL A 219 4.34 19.52 1.36
CA VAL A 219 4.87 19.35 0.00
C VAL A 219 6.40 19.32 -0.05
N GLY A 220 7.10 20.11 0.75
CA GLY A 220 8.54 20.33 0.62
C GLY A 220 9.41 19.09 0.87
N GLU A 221 9.06 18.26 1.86
CA GLU A 221 9.90 17.12 2.29
C GLU A 221 9.17 15.77 2.33
N HIS A 222 7.87 15.77 2.08
CA HIS A 222 7.07 14.54 2.16
C HIS A 222 7.45 13.60 1.02
N ALA A 223 7.72 12.34 1.37
CA ALA A 223 8.18 11.32 0.44
C ALA A 223 7.19 10.15 0.40
N VAL A 224 7.04 9.55 -0.78
CA VAL A 224 6.24 8.33 -0.96
C VAL A 224 6.83 7.20 -0.13
N LEU A 225 6.00 6.57 0.70
CA LEU A 225 6.36 5.38 1.45
C LEU A 225 5.80 4.13 0.77
N LYS A 226 6.33 2.96 1.13
CA LYS A 226 5.77 1.65 0.74
C LYS A 226 4.29 1.45 1.15
N LYS A 227 3.79 2.29 2.07
CA LYS A 227 2.41 2.29 2.57
C LYS A 227 1.57 3.48 2.06
N THR A 228 2.12 4.36 1.22
CA THR A 228 1.36 5.50 0.66
C THR A 228 0.35 4.99 -0.36
N ASN A 229 -0.95 5.24 -0.15
CA ASN A 229 -2.00 4.77 -1.05
C ASN A 229 -2.58 5.86 -1.95
N GLY A 230 -2.44 7.12 -1.57
CA GLY A 230 -2.86 8.22 -2.42
C GLY A 230 -2.73 9.59 -1.80
N PHE A 231 -2.71 10.58 -2.66
CA PHE A 231 -2.69 12.00 -2.34
C PHE A 231 -3.98 12.65 -2.83
N LEU A 232 -4.72 13.23 -1.89
CA LEU A 232 -5.84 14.12 -2.19
C LEU A 232 -5.32 15.57 -2.21
N ILE A 233 -5.42 16.23 -3.35
CA ILE A 233 -5.04 17.63 -3.53
C ILE A 233 -6.30 18.49 -3.53
N PHE A 234 -6.30 19.61 -2.82
CA PHE A 234 -7.45 20.53 -2.78
C PHE A 234 -6.99 21.97 -2.51
N GLU A 235 -7.88 22.94 -2.71
CA GLU A 235 -7.61 24.33 -2.36
C GLU A 235 -7.46 24.50 -0.85
N ALA A 236 -6.33 25.04 -0.39
CA ALA A 236 -6.03 25.22 1.03
C ALA A 236 -7.07 26.11 1.75
N ALA A 237 -7.68 27.05 1.02
CA ALA A 237 -8.77 27.89 1.56
C ALA A 237 -10.04 27.09 1.91
N LEU A 238 -10.23 25.91 1.32
CA LEU A 238 -11.31 24.98 1.67
C LEU A 238 -10.98 24.18 2.93
N TYR A 239 -9.76 24.29 3.46
CA TYR A 239 -9.38 23.65 4.72
C TYR A 239 -10.05 24.38 5.89
N ILE A 240 -11.13 23.79 6.40
CA ILE A 240 -11.64 24.16 7.72
C ILE A 240 -10.69 23.52 8.73
N ALA A 241 -10.08 24.35 9.59
CA ALA A 241 -9.06 23.94 10.57
C ALA A 241 -9.49 22.81 11.53
N ASP A 242 -10.81 22.55 11.60
CA ASP A 242 -11.43 21.52 12.43
C ASP A 242 -11.78 20.23 11.65
N GLN A 243 -11.08 19.91 10.56
CA GLN A 243 -11.28 18.62 9.89
C GLN A 243 -11.03 17.46 10.87
N VAL A 244 -12.16 16.85 11.21
CA VAL A 244 -12.39 15.63 11.96
C VAL A 244 -11.45 14.56 11.43
N SER A 245 -10.32 14.33 12.09
CA SER A 245 -9.66 13.03 12.03
C SER A 245 -10.72 12.01 12.45
N LEU A 246 -11.24 11.24 11.50
CA LEU A 246 -12.24 10.19 11.76
C LEU A 246 -11.59 8.92 12.32
N ARG A 247 -10.31 8.97 12.72
CA ARG A 247 -9.73 7.93 13.57
C ARG A 247 -10.68 7.70 14.74
N PRO A 248 -11.27 6.51 14.88
CA PRO A 248 -12.13 6.21 16.00
C PRO A 248 -11.38 6.54 17.29
N MET A 249 -11.99 7.30 18.20
CA MET A 249 -11.43 7.44 19.53
C MET A 249 -11.30 6.04 20.14
N THR A 250 -10.14 5.73 20.72
CA THR A 250 -9.87 4.44 21.37
C THR A 250 -11.05 4.00 22.25
N GLY A 251 -11.63 2.84 21.93
CA GLY A 251 -12.75 2.24 22.68
C GLY A 251 -14.15 2.48 22.12
N LYS A 252 -14.31 3.16 20.97
CA LYS A 252 -15.59 3.26 20.25
C LYS A 252 -15.61 2.34 19.03
N GLU A 253 -16.78 1.76 18.72
CA GLU A 253 -16.99 0.98 17.50
C GLU A 253 -16.68 1.82 16.26
N ALA A 254 -16.16 1.18 15.21
CA ALA A 254 -16.00 1.83 13.91
C ALA A 254 -17.38 2.29 13.45
N PRO A 255 -17.58 3.56 13.08
CA PRO A 255 -18.91 4.01 12.73
C PRO A 255 -19.35 3.33 11.43
N THR A 256 -20.61 2.88 11.40
CA THR A 256 -21.26 2.36 10.20
C THR A 256 -21.67 3.55 9.34
N TRP A 257 -20.91 3.85 8.29
CA TRP A 257 -21.27 4.91 7.35
C TRP A 257 -21.88 4.27 6.11
N ASP A 258 -23.01 4.78 5.64
CA ASP A 258 -23.30 4.61 4.20
C ASP A 258 -22.10 5.19 3.41
N ASP A 259 -21.85 4.76 2.17
CA ASP A 259 -20.74 5.30 1.33
C ASP A 259 -20.81 6.84 1.12
N THR A 260 -21.67 7.56 1.84
CA THR A 260 -21.70 9.02 1.87
C THR A 260 -20.49 9.56 2.63
N LEU A 261 -19.75 10.44 1.95
CA LEU A 261 -18.74 11.25 2.61
C LEU A 261 -19.39 11.97 3.81
N PRO A 262 -18.70 12.08 4.96
CA PRO A 262 -19.16 12.90 6.07
C PRO A 262 -19.65 14.26 5.58
N ALA A 263 -20.75 14.79 6.12
CA ALA A 263 -21.34 16.06 5.67
C ALA A 263 -20.33 17.22 5.61
N ALA A 264 -19.33 17.21 6.48
CA ALA A 264 -18.22 18.17 6.47
C ALA A 264 -17.37 18.11 5.18
N MET A 265 -17.16 16.92 4.60
CA MET A 265 -16.42 16.70 3.35
C MET A 265 -17.26 17.02 2.11
N GLN A 266 -18.57 16.74 2.16
CA GLN A 266 -19.50 17.18 1.13
C GLN A 266 -19.56 18.72 1.07
N LYS A 267 -19.53 19.40 2.22
CA LYS A 267 -19.56 20.86 2.31
C LYS A 267 -18.36 21.54 1.64
N ILE A 268 -17.21 20.88 1.61
CA ILE A 268 -15.99 21.36 0.91
C ILE A 268 -15.88 20.80 -0.52
N GLY A 269 -16.85 19.99 -0.94
CA GLY A 269 -17.01 19.51 -2.31
C GLY A 269 -16.01 18.45 -2.73
N ILE A 270 -15.54 17.59 -1.82
CA ILE A 270 -14.62 16.47 -2.15
C ILE A 270 -15.31 15.41 -3.02
N ASP A 271 -16.63 15.26 -2.89
CA ASP A 271 -17.46 14.32 -3.62
C ASP A 271 -17.31 14.44 -5.15
N ARG A 272 -17.07 15.64 -5.67
CA ARG A 272 -16.86 15.90 -7.11
C ARG A 272 -15.68 15.16 -7.72
N TYR A 273 -14.74 14.70 -6.90
CA TYR A 273 -13.53 13.97 -7.32
C TYR A 273 -13.67 12.45 -7.28
N LEU A 274 -14.69 11.95 -6.60
CA LEU A 274 -14.80 10.51 -6.29
C LEU A 274 -15.39 9.68 -7.42
N ASN A 275 -16.07 10.32 -8.38
CA ASN A 275 -16.67 9.62 -9.53
C ASN A 275 -15.66 9.49 -10.69
N TRP A 276 -14.55 8.82 -10.44
CA TRP A 276 -13.57 8.47 -11.47
C TRP A 276 -13.29 6.98 -11.43
N LYS A 277 -13.13 6.35 -12.60
CA LYS A 277 -13.02 4.90 -12.75
C LYS A 277 -11.84 4.59 -13.68
N PRO A 278 -10.60 4.63 -13.18
CA PRO A 278 -9.43 4.40 -14.01
C PRO A 278 -9.37 2.96 -14.50
N THR A 279 -8.80 2.80 -15.69
CA THR A 279 -8.44 1.50 -16.24
C THR A 279 -6.92 1.30 -16.13
N PRO A 280 -6.39 0.10 -16.40
CA PRO A 280 -4.93 -0.10 -16.54
C PRO A 280 -4.22 0.92 -17.41
N LYS A 281 -4.87 1.39 -18.49
CA LYS A 281 -4.32 2.40 -19.42
C LYS A 281 -4.14 3.79 -18.80
N ASP A 282 -4.84 4.07 -17.70
CA ASP A 282 -4.76 5.35 -17.00
C ASP A 282 -3.63 5.39 -15.96
N THR A 283 -2.96 4.26 -15.74
CA THR A 283 -1.77 4.18 -14.89
C THR A 283 -0.62 4.97 -15.52
N LEU A 284 -0.17 6.00 -14.83
CA LEU A 284 0.99 6.77 -15.21
C LEU A 284 2.24 6.20 -14.55
N ASP A 285 3.05 5.47 -15.31
CA ASP A 285 4.40 5.09 -14.87
C ASP A 285 5.33 6.30 -14.99
N ILE A 286 5.91 6.69 -13.86
CA ILE A 286 6.81 7.84 -13.75
C ILE A 286 8.17 7.47 -13.17
N ARG A 287 8.48 6.17 -13.02
CA ARG A 287 9.73 5.71 -12.37
C ARG A 287 10.99 6.25 -13.02
N ASP A 288 10.99 6.39 -14.34
CA ASP A 288 12.08 6.95 -15.15
C ASP A 288 12.18 8.49 -15.06
N LYS A 289 11.09 9.18 -14.72
CA LYS A 289 11.02 10.64 -14.62
C LYS A 289 11.52 11.19 -13.29
N VAL A 290 11.53 10.38 -12.24
CA VAL A 290 11.96 10.82 -10.90
C VAL A 290 13.48 10.88 -10.83
N ARG A 291 14.01 12.08 -10.54
CA ARG A 291 15.46 12.33 -10.48
C ARG A 291 16.08 12.07 -9.11
N ARG A 292 15.29 12.13 -8.04
CA ARG A 292 15.77 11.99 -6.66
C ARG A 292 14.73 11.32 -5.79
N VAL A 293 15.22 10.60 -4.79
CA VAL A 293 14.39 9.94 -3.78
C VAL A 293 14.96 10.17 -2.38
N LYS A 294 14.07 10.28 -1.39
CA LYS A 294 14.34 10.29 0.04
C LYS A 294 13.66 9.06 0.64
N ILE A 295 14.40 7.96 0.77
CA ILE A 295 13.87 6.70 1.27
C ILE A 295 13.94 6.71 2.79
N MET A 296 12.79 6.66 3.45
CA MET A 296 12.70 6.67 4.91
C MET A 296 13.09 5.30 5.48
N MET A 297 13.85 5.29 6.57
CA MET A 297 14.28 4.07 7.26
C MET A 297 13.14 3.44 8.08
N HIS A 298 12.18 4.25 8.51
CA HIS A 298 11.00 3.79 9.21
C HIS A 298 9.78 3.80 8.28
N GLN A 299 9.30 2.61 7.90
CA GLN A 299 8.08 2.45 7.08
C GLN A 299 7.12 1.39 7.62
N ASP A 300 7.54 0.61 8.63
CA ASP A 300 6.92 -0.61 9.14
C ASP A 300 5.69 -0.38 10.07
N GLY A 301 4.92 0.68 9.81
CA GLY A 301 3.77 1.07 10.63
C GLY A 301 4.14 1.55 12.04
N PRO A 302 3.16 1.83 12.91
CA PRO A 302 3.41 2.42 14.23
C PRO A 302 4.26 1.56 15.19
N ARG A 303 4.25 0.24 15.00
CA ARG A 303 5.02 -0.72 15.82
C ARG A 303 6.37 -1.07 15.22
N GLY A 304 6.60 -0.64 13.98
CA GLY A 304 7.84 -0.84 13.26
C GLY A 304 9.03 -0.16 13.91
N LYS A 305 10.22 -0.63 13.57
CA LYS A 305 11.49 -0.03 13.95
C LYS A 305 12.26 0.40 12.70
N PRO A 306 12.98 1.54 12.74
CA PRO A 306 13.79 1.97 11.61
C PRO A 306 14.84 0.92 11.25
N SER A 307 14.97 0.65 9.96
CA SER A 307 16.04 -0.17 9.40
C SER A 307 17.39 0.56 9.49
N VAL A 308 18.49 -0.17 9.44
CA VAL A 308 19.84 0.39 9.59
C VAL A 308 20.47 0.59 8.22
N PRO A 309 20.82 1.82 7.80
CA PRO A 309 21.51 2.06 6.55
C PRO A 309 22.79 1.23 6.40
N THR A 310 23.03 0.70 5.20
CA THR A 310 24.21 -0.11 4.85
C THR A 310 25.13 0.59 3.84
N VAL A 311 24.70 1.74 3.32
CA VAL A 311 25.43 2.58 2.36
C VAL A 311 25.96 3.86 3.03
N LYS A 312 26.89 4.53 2.37
CA LYS A 312 27.40 5.88 2.74
C LYS A 312 27.24 6.86 1.59
N ALA A 313 27.30 8.16 1.91
CA ALA A 313 27.34 9.21 0.91
C ALA A 313 28.52 8.99 -0.05
N GLY A 314 28.27 9.13 -1.35
CA GLY A 314 29.22 8.87 -2.43
C GLY A 314 29.17 7.45 -3.02
N ASP A 315 28.47 6.51 -2.39
CA ASP A 315 28.26 5.18 -2.99
C ASP A 315 27.37 5.28 -4.23
N ARG A 316 27.65 4.47 -5.26
CA ARG A 316 26.77 4.30 -6.43
C ARG A 316 25.90 3.07 -6.22
N VAL A 317 24.61 3.21 -6.51
CA VAL A 317 23.61 2.15 -6.35
C VAL A 317 22.76 1.98 -7.59
N LYS A 318 22.24 0.78 -7.77
CA LYS A 318 21.27 0.37 -8.79
C LYS A 318 19.92 0.08 -8.15
N VAL A 319 18.84 0.24 -8.91
CA VAL A 319 17.50 -0.15 -8.46
C VAL A 319 17.53 -1.60 -7.96
N GLY A 320 17.10 -1.81 -6.72
CA GLY A 320 17.10 -3.11 -6.07
C GLY A 320 18.31 -3.40 -5.18
N ASP A 321 19.37 -2.59 -5.22
CA ASP A 321 20.50 -2.72 -4.28
C ASP A 321 20.05 -2.46 -2.84
N LEU A 322 20.54 -3.26 -1.90
CA LEU A 322 20.27 -3.10 -0.48
C LEU A 322 20.90 -1.80 0.05
N ILE A 323 20.08 -0.90 0.58
CA ILE A 323 20.54 0.37 1.17
C ILE A 323 20.34 0.43 2.68
N ALA A 324 19.48 -0.42 3.23
CA ALA A 324 19.30 -0.57 4.67
C ALA A 324 18.86 -1.99 5.02
N LYS A 325 19.50 -2.57 6.04
CA LYS A 325 19.16 -3.89 6.57
C LYS A 325 18.11 -3.77 7.68
N PRO A 326 17.23 -4.78 7.85
CA PRO A 326 16.37 -4.85 9.02
C PRO A 326 17.20 -4.95 10.30
N LEU A 327 16.60 -4.64 11.46
CA LEU A 327 17.25 -4.86 12.75
C LEU A 327 17.67 -6.32 12.93
N ASP A 328 18.87 -6.55 13.46
CA ASP A 328 19.35 -7.88 13.80
C ASP A 328 18.52 -8.45 14.96
N GLY A 329 18.19 -9.76 14.92
CA GLY A 329 17.40 -10.41 15.95
C GLY A 329 16.52 -11.53 15.41
N ALA A 330 15.85 -12.25 16.32
CA ALA A 330 14.93 -13.31 15.97
C ALA A 330 13.76 -12.74 15.17
N ILE A 331 13.42 -13.40 14.05
CA ILE A 331 12.39 -12.91 13.12
C ILE A 331 10.99 -12.87 13.77
N ASN A 332 10.76 -13.63 14.83
CA ASN A 332 9.50 -13.63 15.58
C ASN A 332 9.47 -12.62 16.75
N ASP A 333 10.52 -11.82 16.94
CA ASP A 333 10.56 -10.80 17.97
C ASP A 333 9.71 -9.59 17.59
N PHE A 334 8.56 -9.46 18.27
CA PHE A 334 7.62 -8.35 18.05
C PHE A 334 8.18 -6.98 18.46
N GLY A 335 9.26 -6.94 19.25
CA GLY A 335 9.99 -5.72 19.59
C GLY A 335 10.93 -5.22 18.49
N LEU A 336 11.26 -6.08 17.51
CA LEU A 336 12.26 -5.83 16.46
C LEU A 336 11.66 -5.88 15.03
N LEU A 337 10.38 -5.55 14.91
CA LEU A 337 9.67 -5.49 13.63
C LEU A 337 10.32 -4.48 12.67
N SER A 338 11.11 -4.99 11.72
CA SER A 338 11.81 -4.18 10.72
C SER A 338 12.03 -4.99 9.44
N VAL A 339 12.04 -4.30 8.30
CA VAL A 339 12.30 -4.88 6.96
C VAL A 339 13.49 -4.22 6.27
N ALA A 340 13.99 -4.82 5.19
CA ALA A 340 15.02 -4.19 4.36
C ALA A 340 14.47 -3.02 3.50
N HIS A 341 15.34 -2.06 3.17
CA HIS A 341 15.07 -1.05 2.14
C HIS A 341 16.11 -1.13 1.03
N HIS A 342 15.65 -0.82 -0.18
CA HIS A 342 16.43 -0.94 -1.40
C HIS A 342 16.39 0.37 -2.18
N ALA A 343 17.43 0.62 -2.97
CA ALA A 343 17.46 1.76 -3.86
C ALA A 343 16.31 1.67 -4.87
N SER A 344 15.53 2.75 -4.99
CA SER A 344 14.39 2.85 -5.91
C SER A 344 14.71 3.57 -7.22
N VAL A 345 15.91 4.14 -7.32
CA VAL A 345 16.48 4.72 -8.53
C VAL A 345 17.96 4.35 -8.62
N ASP A 346 18.47 4.23 -9.85
CA ASP A 346 19.91 4.21 -10.11
C ASP A 346 20.49 5.58 -9.77
N GLY A 347 21.62 5.64 -9.07
CA GLY A 347 22.20 6.95 -8.76
C GLY A 347 23.35 6.94 -7.76
N LEU A 348 23.64 8.15 -7.29
CA LEU A 348 24.62 8.43 -6.24
C LEU A 348 23.88 8.64 -4.92
N VAL A 349 24.34 7.97 -3.86
CA VAL A 349 23.88 8.25 -2.49
C VAL A 349 24.43 9.62 -2.08
N LYS A 350 23.53 10.58 -1.83
CA LYS A 350 23.88 11.97 -1.50
C LYS A 350 23.95 12.22 -0.01
N GLU A 351 23.08 11.56 0.74
CA GLU A 351 22.92 11.78 2.17
C GLU A 351 22.46 10.48 2.83
N VAL A 352 23.04 10.17 3.98
CA VAL A 352 22.65 9.03 4.81
C VAL A 352 22.50 9.54 6.23
N THR A 353 21.33 9.31 6.81
CA THR A 353 21.02 9.60 8.21
C THR A 353 20.37 8.37 8.85
N PRO A 354 20.24 8.31 10.19
CA PRO A 354 19.45 7.26 10.83
C PRO A 354 17.97 7.21 10.38
N ASN A 355 17.45 8.31 9.82
CA ASN A 355 16.04 8.44 9.46
C ASN A 355 15.76 8.20 7.98
N PHE A 356 16.72 8.49 7.10
CA PHE A 356 16.53 8.36 5.66
C PHE A 356 17.85 8.25 4.88
N VAL A 357 17.74 7.78 3.64
CA VAL A 357 18.80 7.80 2.62
C VAL A 357 18.31 8.60 1.42
N ARG A 358 19.12 9.56 0.92
CA ARG A 358 18.84 10.29 -0.33
C ARG A 358 19.68 9.76 -1.47
N ILE A 359 19.04 9.48 -2.60
CA ILE A 359 19.69 9.03 -3.84
C ILE A 359 19.27 9.97 -4.96
N GLU A 360 20.24 10.42 -5.76
CA GLU A 360 20.02 11.25 -6.94
C GLU A 360 20.55 10.51 -8.18
N ARG A 361 19.76 10.51 -9.26
CA ARG A 361 20.19 9.98 -10.56
C ARG A 361 21.45 10.73 -11.01
N ALA A 362 22.43 9.95 -11.47
CA ALA A 362 23.69 10.47 -11.98
C ALA A 362 23.56 11.13 -13.35
#